data_AF-E0Y1W0-F1
#
_entry.id   AF-E0Y1W0-F1
#
_cell.length_a   1.000
_cell.length_b   1.000
_cell.length_c   1.000
_cell.angle_alpha   90.00
_cell.angle_beta   90.00
_cell.angle_gamma   90.00
#
_symmetry.space_group_name_H-M   'P 1'
#
loop_
_entity.id
_entity.type
_entity.pdbx_description
1 polymer ?
#
loop_
_entity_poly.entity_id
_entity_poly.type
_entity_poly.pdbx_seq_one_letter_code
_entity_poly.pdbx_strand_id
1 'polypeptide(L)'
;MTPFTPGLEAAGVVEAIGEDGDDLSVGDRVAYASAPIGAYAEARLMPAGRVVKVPEGIEDRTAAAAMLKGMTTQYLLRQTVPVSAGDTILFHAAAGGVGLMACQWASRLGVTVIGTVSSDEKAELARQHGCTHLINYAQEDFVERVRELTDGKGVDVVYDAVGKDTFLGGFDCLRPRGHMVLFGASSGAPDPIDPALLQGKGSVYLTRPSLFNYIPDRIHHSGDD
;
A
#
# COMPACT_ATOMS: atom_id res chain seq x y z
N MET A 1 7.49 -1.20 -24.95
CA MET A 1 8.07 -2.19 -25.88
C MET A 1 7.15 -3.40 -25.86
N THR A 2 6.67 -3.83 -27.02
CA THR A 2 5.79 -5.00 -27.18
C THR A 2 6.45 -5.97 -28.18
N PRO A 3 6.31 -7.30 -28.01
CA PRO A 3 5.53 -8.01 -26.99
C PRO A 3 6.23 -8.12 -25.61
N PHE A 4 5.45 -8.26 -24.52
CA PHE A 4 5.95 -8.58 -23.17
C PHE A 4 4.90 -9.39 -22.37
N THR A 5 5.32 -10.15 -21.36
CA THR A 5 4.43 -10.87 -20.42
C THR A 5 4.13 -9.99 -19.21
N PRO A 6 2.85 -9.74 -18.86
CA PRO A 6 2.49 -8.92 -17.69
C PRO A 6 2.72 -9.61 -16.33
N GLY A 7 2.50 -8.85 -15.25
CA GLY A 7 2.45 -9.35 -13.88
C GLY A 7 3.78 -9.21 -13.11
N LEU A 8 3.67 -8.88 -11.82
CA LEU A 8 4.79 -8.64 -10.90
C LEU A 8 4.68 -9.43 -9.59
N GLU A 9 3.57 -10.16 -9.40
CA GLU A 9 3.23 -10.86 -8.16
C GLU A 9 2.81 -12.29 -8.49
N ALA A 10 3.39 -13.29 -7.81
CA ALA A 10 2.96 -14.68 -7.89
C ALA A 10 3.44 -15.49 -6.66
N ALA A 11 2.89 -16.69 -6.53
CA ALA A 11 3.43 -17.76 -5.68
C ALA A 11 3.57 -19.04 -6.52
N GLY A 12 4.50 -19.90 -6.15
CA GLY A 12 4.80 -21.15 -6.85
C GLY A 12 5.80 -22.00 -6.09
N VAL A 13 6.35 -23.00 -6.78
CA VAL A 13 7.35 -23.92 -6.24
C VAL A 13 8.66 -23.74 -6.98
N VAL A 14 9.78 -23.81 -6.27
CA VAL A 14 11.11 -23.77 -6.88
C VAL A 14 11.37 -25.08 -7.64
N GLU A 15 11.50 -25.00 -8.96
CA GLU A 15 11.79 -26.17 -9.82
C GLU A 15 13.30 -26.38 -10.05
N ALA A 16 14.07 -25.29 -10.09
CA ALA A 16 15.52 -25.30 -10.28
C ALA A 16 16.15 -24.06 -9.64
N ILE A 17 17.44 -24.17 -9.29
CA ILE A 17 18.21 -23.13 -8.61
C ILE A 17 19.51 -22.90 -9.37
N GLY A 18 19.86 -21.62 -9.60
CA GLY A 18 21.15 -21.21 -10.15
C GLY A 18 22.24 -21.15 -9.06
N GLU A 19 23.47 -20.81 -9.43
CA GLU A 19 24.62 -20.85 -8.51
C GLU A 19 24.46 -19.93 -7.28
N ASP A 20 23.68 -18.84 -7.36
CA ASP A 20 23.50 -17.82 -6.31
C ASP A 20 22.26 -18.06 -5.40
N GLY A 21 21.90 -19.32 -5.15
CA GLY A 21 20.62 -19.70 -4.55
C GLY A 21 20.64 -20.13 -3.08
N ASP A 22 21.59 -19.63 -2.28
CA ASP A 22 22.04 -20.26 -1.02
C ASP A 22 20.94 -20.51 0.05
N ASP A 23 19.81 -19.79 0.00
CA ASP A 23 18.71 -19.93 0.97
C ASP A 23 17.48 -20.67 0.44
N LEU A 24 17.48 -21.14 -0.82
CA LEU A 24 16.35 -21.83 -1.45
C LEU A 24 16.66 -23.30 -1.70
N SER A 25 15.62 -24.11 -1.79
CA SER A 25 15.72 -25.52 -2.18
C SER A 25 14.64 -25.88 -3.20
N VAL A 26 14.95 -26.78 -4.12
CA VAL A 26 13.94 -27.33 -5.03
C VAL A 26 12.80 -27.94 -4.21
N GLY A 27 11.57 -27.60 -4.55
CA GLY A 27 10.38 -27.96 -3.78
C GLY A 27 9.93 -26.91 -2.76
N ASP A 28 10.73 -25.87 -2.47
CA ASP A 28 10.28 -24.76 -1.61
C ASP A 28 9.11 -24.03 -2.24
N ARG A 29 8.07 -23.79 -1.45
CA ARG A 29 6.97 -22.89 -1.80
C ARG A 29 7.45 -21.46 -1.61
N VAL A 30 7.36 -20.64 -2.64
CA VAL A 30 7.87 -19.27 -2.67
C VAL A 30 6.84 -18.29 -3.22
N ALA A 31 6.96 -17.02 -2.83
CA ALA A 31 6.17 -15.94 -3.38
C ALA A 31 7.03 -14.69 -3.58
N TYR A 32 6.57 -13.78 -4.45
CA TYR A 32 7.26 -12.52 -4.73
C TYR A 32 6.28 -11.43 -5.18
N ALA A 33 6.72 -10.18 -5.05
CA ALA A 33 6.10 -8.99 -5.63
C ALA A 33 7.19 -8.01 -6.09
N SER A 34 7.83 -8.30 -7.23
CA SER A 34 9.09 -7.66 -7.62
C SER A 34 9.35 -7.79 -9.12
N ALA A 35 10.28 -6.96 -9.61
CA ALA A 35 10.80 -7.06 -10.97
C ALA A 35 11.79 -8.24 -11.10
N PRO A 36 11.95 -8.86 -12.29
CA PRO A 36 11.40 -8.43 -13.58
C PRO A 36 9.89 -8.68 -13.76
N ILE A 37 9.24 -7.97 -14.68
CA ILE A 37 7.84 -8.24 -15.08
C ILE A 37 7.75 -9.59 -15.82
N GLY A 38 6.63 -10.30 -15.69
CA GLY A 38 6.39 -11.57 -16.35
C GLY A 38 5.69 -12.64 -15.51
N ALA A 39 5.00 -12.25 -14.44
CA ALA A 39 4.39 -13.19 -13.51
C ALA A 39 3.22 -13.99 -14.09
N TYR A 40 2.60 -13.52 -15.18
CA TYR A 40 1.49 -14.20 -15.83
C TYR A 40 2.01 -15.28 -16.78
N ALA A 41 2.70 -16.26 -16.19
CA ALA A 41 3.33 -17.40 -16.84
C ALA A 41 3.28 -18.62 -15.91
N GLU A 42 3.38 -19.83 -16.47
CA GLU A 42 3.40 -21.08 -15.70
C GLU A 42 4.78 -21.32 -15.04
N ALA A 43 5.86 -20.86 -15.67
CA ALA A 43 7.22 -20.93 -15.16
C ALA A 43 8.00 -19.68 -15.57
N ARG A 44 8.95 -19.25 -14.73
CA ARG A 44 9.83 -18.11 -15.02
C ARG A 44 11.07 -18.08 -14.14
N LEU A 45 12.08 -17.34 -14.60
CA LEU A 45 13.27 -17.03 -13.81
C LEU A 45 13.03 -15.79 -12.94
N MET A 46 13.47 -15.87 -11.68
CA MET A 46 13.46 -14.77 -10.71
C MET A 46 14.81 -14.72 -9.98
N PRO A 47 15.36 -13.53 -9.71
CA PRO A 47 16.51 -13.40 -8.80
C PRO A 47 16.17 -13.98 -7.43
N ALA A 48 17.03 -14.85 -6.88
CA ALA A 48 16.79 -15.52 -5.59
C ALA A 48 16.57 -14.51 -4.44
N GLY A 49 17.31 -13.40 -4.44
CA GLY A 49 17.14 -12.31 -3.48
C GLY A 49 15.77 -11.60 -3.52
N ARG A 50 14.94 -11.87 -4.53
CA ARG A 50 13.62 -11.24 -4.72
C ARG A 50 12.44 -12.17 -4.52
N VAL A 51 12.68 -13.39 -4.06
CA VAL A 51 11.66 -14.33 -3.62
C VAL A 51 11.76 -14.56 -2.12
N VAL A 52 10.65 -14.96 -1.50
CA VAL A 52 10.60 -15.35 -0.09
C VAL A 52 9.88 -16.68 0.02
N LYS A 53 10.28 -17.52 0.99
CA LYS A 53 9.56 -18.75 1.30
C LYS A 53 8.17 -18.43 1.85
N VAL A 54 7.17 -19.15 1.38
CA VAL A 54 5.80 -19.07 1.91
C VAL A 54 5.77 -19.80 3.24
N PRO A 55 5.37 -19.15 4.34
CA PRO A 55 5.27 -19.81 5.64
C PRO A 55 4.28 -20.98 5.62
N GLU A 56 4.55 -21.97 6.48
CA GLU A 56 3.60 -23.05 6.73
C GLU A 56 2.25 -22.47 7.21
N GLY A 57 1.14 -23.03 6.71
CA GLY A 57 -0.21 -22.57 7.02
C GLY A 57 -0.75 -21.43 6.13
N ILE A 58 0.08 -20.81 5.28
CA ILE A 58 -0.41 -19.90 4.25
C ILE A 58 -0.57 -20.66 2.94
N GLU A 59 -1.76 -20.62 2.34
CA GLU A 59 -2.02 -21.21 1.02
C GLU A 59 -1.36 -20.41 -0.11
N ASP A 60 -0.99 -21.06 -1.22
CA ASP A 60 -0.36 -20.40 -2.37
C ASP A 60 -1.23 -19.29 -2.95
N ARG A 61 -2.55 -19.49 -2.98
CA ARG A 61 -3.50 -18.46 -3.43
C ARG A 61 -3.44 -17.21 -2.56
N THR A 62 -3.37 -17.39 -1.24
CA THR A 62 -3.25 -16.28 -0.30
C THR A 62 -1.89 -15.59 -0.47
N ALA A 63 -0.81 -16.36 -0.58
CA ALA A 63 0.52 -15.81 -0.80
C ALA A 63 0.59 -14.98 -2.09
N ALA A 64 0.11 -15.53 -3.21
CA ALA A 64 0.04 -14.85 -4.51
C ALA A 64 -0.87 -13.62 -4.49
N ALA A 65 -1.87 -13.57 -3.63
CA ALA A 65 -2.76 -12.42 -3.50
C ALA A 65 -2.24 -11.35 -2.53
N ALA A 66 -1.31 -11.69 -1.63
CA ALA A 66 -0.96 -10.84 -0.50
C ALA A 66 0.33 -10.04 -0.67
N MET A 67 1.34 -10.57 -1.36
CA MET A 67 2.70 -10.03 -1.36
C MET A 67 2.77 -8.53 -1.69
N LEU A 68 2.29 -8.11 -2.86
CA LEU A 68 2.38 -6.73 -3.34
C LEU A 68 1.61 -5.79 -2.41
N LYS A 69 0.43 -6.21 -1.99
CA LYS A 69 -0.50 -5.39 -1.18
C LYS A 69 0.01 -5.26 0.26
N GLY A 70 0.54 -6.34 0.81
CA GLY A 70 1.11 -6.42 2.14
C GLY A 70 2.42 -5.63 2.23
N MET A 71 3.32 -5.80 1.27
CA MET A 71 4.56 -5.00 1.21
C MET A 71 4.27 -3.51 1.00
N THR A 72 3.27 -3.18 0.18
CA THR A 72 2.82 -1.78 0.01
C THR A 72 2.31 -1.21 1.33
N THR A 73 1.41 -1.92 2.01
CA THR A 73 0.90 -1.52 3.33
C THR A 73 2.02 -1.35 4.34
N GLN A 74 2.98 -2.29 4.36
CA GLN A 74 4.11 -2.25 5.29
C GLN A 74 4.94 -0.98 5.10
N TYR A 75 5.37 -0.68 3.87
CA TYR A 75 6.25 0.48 3.68
C TYR A 75 5.47 1.78 3.93
N LEU A 76 4.18 1.85 3.58
CA LEU A 76 3.36 3.05 3.80
C LEU A 76 3.21 3.38 5.29
N LEU A 77 2.83 2.38 6.11
CA LEU A 77 2.51 2.56 7.53
C LEU A 77 3.74 2.54 8.45
N ARG A 78 4.86 1.94 8.00
CA ARG A 78 6.04 1.71 8.85
C ARG A 78 7.30 2.45 8.40
N GLN A 79 7.36 2.91 7.14
CA GLN A 79 8.58 3.51 6.57
C GLN A 79 8.36 4.90 5.97
N THR A 80 7.36 5.08 5.11
CA THR A 80 7.09 6.38 4.45
C THR A 80 6.64 7.43 5.46
N VAL A 81 5.56 7.14 6.20
CA VAL A 81 5.16 7.92 7.37
C VAL A 81 4.80 6.91 8.46
N PRO A 82 5.73 6.63 9.39
CA PRO A 82 5.47 5.70 10.47
C PRO A 82 4.31 6.18 11.34
N VAL A 83 3.21 5.43 11.36
CA VAL A 83 2.03 5.73 12.19
C VAL A 83 2.04 4.91 13.47
N SER A 84 1.39 5.45 14.49
CA SER A 84 1.38 4.96 15.86
C SER A 84 0.03 5.18 16.54
N ALA A 85 -0.16 4.56 17.71
CA ALA A 85 -1.40 4.68 18.46
C ALA A 85 -1.75 6.15 18.75
N GLY A 86 -2.99 6.53 18.46
CA GLY A 86 -3.47 7.92 18.62
C GLY A 86 -3.41 8.77 17.35
N ASP A 87 -2.67 8.35 16.33
CA ASP A 87 -2.73 9.00 15.01
C ASP A 87 -4.10 8.74 14.35
N THR A 88 -4.54 9.69 13.54
CA THR A 88 -5.72 9.56 12.68
C THR A 88 -5.30 9.63 11.22
N ILE A 89 -5.72 8.67 10.40
CA ILE A 89 -5.40 8.63 8.97
C ILE A 89 -6.66 8.65 8.11
N LEU A 90 -6.57 9.27 6.94
CA LEU A 90 -7.53 9.09 5.84
C LEU A 90 -6.94 8.09 4.85
N PHE A 91 -7.65 7.00 4.57
CA PHE A 91 -7.22 5.99 3.61
C PHE A 91 -8.25 5.87 2.48
N HIS A 92 -7.87 6.34 1.29
CA HIS A 92 -8.75 6.24 0.11
C HIS A 92 -8.83 4.82 -0.42
N ALA A 93 -10.00 4.45 -0.95
CA ALA A 93 -10.30 3.09 -1.42
C ALA A 93 -10.07 2.03 -0.33
N ALA A 94 -10.63 2.26 0.86
CA ALA A 94 -10.41 1.43 2.05
C ALA A 94 -10.85 -0.04 1.88
N ALA A 95 -11.81 -0.30 0.98
CA ALA A 95 -12.25 -1.65 0.64
C ALA A 95 -11.47 -2.30 -0.53
N GLY A 96 -10.40 -1.65 -1.02
CA GLY A 96 -9.52 -2.17 -2.05
C GLY A 96 -8.45 -3.11 -1.49
N GLY A 97 -7.65 -3.73 -2.36
CA GLY A 97 -6.66 -4.73 -1.97
C GLY A 97 -5.62 -4.25 -0.94
N VAL A 98 -5.06 -3.05 -1.13
CA VAL A 98 -4.16 -2.42 -0.14
C VAL A 98 -4.96 -1.87 1.05
N GLY A 99 -6.11 -1.24 0.78
CA GLY A 99 -6.95 -0.62 1.80
C GLY A 99 -7.38 -1.59 2.92
N LEU A 100 -7.79 -2.81 2.57
CA LEU A 100 -8.21 -3.81 3.55
C LEU A 100 -7.05 -4.28 4.43
N MET A 101 -5.84 -4.41 3.87
CA MET A 101 -4.64 -4.73 4.67
C MET A 101 -4.23 -3.57 5.56
N ALA A 102 -4.31 -2.34 5.04
CA ALA A 102 -4.01 -1.13 5.79
C ALA A 102 -4.97 -0.91 6.95
N CYS A 103 -6.28 -1.11 6.76
CA CYS A 103 -7.28 -1.02 7.82
C CYS A 103 -6.95 -1.99 8.97
N GLN A 104 -6.65 -3.25 8.64
CA GLN A 104 -6.35 -4.27 9.65
C GLN A 104 -5.09 -3.92 10.44
N TRP A 105 -4.03 -3.55 9.73
CA TRP A 105 -2.74 -3.26 10.35
C TRP A 105 -2.81 -1.97 11.19
N ALA A 106 -3.34 -0.88 10.63
CA ALA A 106 -3.48 0.38 11.33
C ALA A 106 -4.35 0.24 12.59
N SER A 107 -5.46 -0.49 12.50
CA SER A 107 -6.30 -0.81 13.66
C SER A 107 -5.51 -1.53 14.77
N ARG A 108 -4.69 -2.52 14.42
CA ARG A 108 -3.81 -3.20 15.41
C ARG A 108 -2.69 -2.32 15.97
N LEU A 109 -2.33 -1.23 15.28
CA LEU A 109 -1.40 -0.23 15.79
C LEU A 109 -2.07 0.81 16.70
N GLY A 110 -3.39 0.76 16.87
CA GLY A 110 -4.16 1.75 17.63
C GLY A 110 -4.38 3.07 16.88
N VAL A 111 -4.26 3.05 15.55
CA VAL A 111 -4.51 4.20 14.66
C VAL A 111 -6.00 4.28 14.34
N THR A 112 -6.57 5.48 14.38
CA THR A 112 -7.93 5.73 13.91
C THR A 112 -7.93 5.82 12.38
N VAL A 113 -8.66 4.94 11.71
CA VAL A 113 -8.73 4.90 10.25
C VAL A 113 -10.07 5.48 9.78
N ILE A 114 -10.01 6.58 9.03
CA ILE A 114 -11.14 7.10 8.24
C ILE A 114 -10.97 6.58 6.81
N GLY A 115 -11.90 5.78 6.33
CA GLY A 115 -11.82 5.14 5.01
C GLY A 115 -12.85 5.67 4.04
N THR A 116 -12.46 5.93 2.79
CA THR A 116 -13.43 6.24 1.72
C THR A 116 -13.75 5.00 0.89
N VAL A 117 -15.03 4.82 0.56
CA VAL A 117 -15.58 3.69 -0.20
C VAL A 117 -16.69 4.14 -1.14
N SER A 118 -17.02 3.31 -2.14
CA SER A 118 -17.98 3.65 -3.19
C SER A 118 -19.39 3.07 -3.00
N SER A 119 -19.63 2.34 -1.91
CA SER A 119 -20.90 1.69 -1.61
C SER A 119 -20.94 1.23 -0.15
N ASP A 120 -22.14 1.03 0.38
CA ASP A 120 -22.34 0.57 1.77
C ASP A 120 -21.84 -0.87 1.98
N GLU A 121 -21.93 -1.72 0.96
CA GLU A 121 -21.34 -3.07 0.97
C GLU A 121 -19.82 -3.01 1.16
N LYS A 122 -19.15 -2.07 0.47
CA LYS A 122 -17.71 -1.84 0.64
C LYS A 122 -17.39 -1.21 1.99
N ALA A 123 -18.27 -0.34 2.51
CA ALA A 123 -18.14 0.22 3.85
C ALA A 123 -18.13 -0.89 4.89
N GLU A 124 -19.08 -1.82 4.78
CA GLU A 124 -19.19 -2.98 5.66
C GLU A 124 -17.96 -3.88 5.60
N LEU A 125 -17.47 -4.17 4.39
CA LEU A 125 -16.25 -4.94 4.20
C LEU A 125 -15.05 -4.28 4.89
N ALA A 126 -14.84 -2.98 4.66
CA ALA A 126 -13.74 -2.24 5.28
C ALA A 126 -13.86 -2.15 6.81
N ARG A 127 -15.09 -2.01 7.33
CA ARG A 127 -15.38 -2.03 8.77
C ARG A 127 -15.00 -3.37 9.43
N GLN A 128 -15.35 -4.49 8.79
CA GLN A 128 -14.94 -5.83 9.27
C GLN A 128 -13.42 -6.01 9.30
N HIS A 129 -12.70 -5.22 8.50
CA HIS A 129 -11.24 -5.21 8.42
C HIS A 129 -10.60 -4.12 9.29
N GLY A 130 -11.33 -3.53 10.24
CA GLY A 130 -10.77 -2.62 11.26
C GLY A 130 -10.79 -1.14 10.89
N CYS A 131 -11.46 -0.74 9.80
CA CYS A 131 -11.67 0.67 9.51
C CYS A 131 -12.61 1.31 10.56
N THR A 132 -12.18 2.41 11.19
CA THR A 132 -12.88 3.02 12.33
C THR A 132 -14.10 3.84 11.89
N HIS A 133 -13.93 4.66 10.86
CA HIS A 133 -14.99 5.50 10.30
C HIS A 133 -15.02 5.32 8.78
N LEU A 134 -16.21 5.27 8.21
CA LEU A 134 -16.40 5.02 6.79
C LEU A 134 -17.17 6.20 6.17
N ILE A 135 -16.73 6.58 4.97
CA ILE A 135 -17.32 7.64 4.16
C ILE A 135 -17.68 7.02 2.82
N ASN A 136 -18.98 6.95 2.52
CA ASN A 136 -19.46 6.55 1.20
C ASN A 136 -19.48 7.77 0.28
N TYR A 137 -18.41 7.98 -0.49
CA TYR A 137 -18.26 9.18 -1.32
C TYR A 137 -19.28 9.29 -2.47
N ALA A 138 -20.11 8.26 -2.69
CA ALA A 138 -21.25 8.34 -3.61
C ALA A 138 -22.46 9.07 -3.01
N GLN A 139 -22.49 9.26 -1.68
CA GLN A 139 -23.62 9.84 -0.95
C GLN A 139 -23.25 11.14 -0.22
N GLU A 140 -21.98 11.32 0.12
CA GLU A 140 -21.50 12.45 0.94
C GLU A 140 -20.14 12.96 0.46
N ASP A 141 -19.85 14.23 0.76
CA ASP A 141 -18.54 14.82 0.50
C ASP A 141 -17.53 14.37 1.56
N PHE A 142 -16.40 13.80 1.11
CA PHE A 142 -15.44 13.21 2.04
C PHE A 142 -14.66 14.27 2.84
N VAL A 143 -14.48 15.48 2.30
CA VAL A 143 -13.75 16.55 2.99
C VAL A 143 -14.58 17.08 4.15
N GLU A 144 -15.86 17.36 3.90
CA GLU A 144 -16.81 17.76 4.94
C GLU A 144 -16.89 16.69 6.02
N ARG A 145 -17.00 15.42 5.64
CA ARG A 145 -17.12 14.34 6.62
C ARG A 145 -15.85 14.11 7.43
N VAL A 146 -14.66 14.18 6.82
CA VAL A 146 -13.40 14.11 7.57
C VAL A 146 -13.31 15.24 8.58
N ARG A 147 -13.71 16.46 8.19
CA ARG A 147 -13.73 17.60 9.11
C ARG A 147 -14.65 17.35 10.29
N GLU A 148 -15.85 16.83 10.08
CA GLU A 148 -16.78 16.47 11.15
C GLU A 148 -16.22 15.39 12.07
N LEU A 149 -15.67 14.31 11.51
CA LEU A 149 -15.11 13.18 12.26
C LEU A 149 -13.87 13.55 13.08
N THR A 150 -13.20 14.65 12.74
CA THR A 150 -11.96 15.11 13.39
C THR A 150 -12.15 16.39 14.21
N ASP A 151 -13.39 16.83 14.45
CA ASP A 151 -13.72 18.10 15.11
C ASP A 151 -12.98 19.30 14.48
N GLY A 152 -12.79 19.27 13.16
CA GLY A 152 -12.08 20.28 12.38
C GLY A 152 -10.56 20.27 12.52
N LYS A 153 -9.97 19.31 13.22
CA LYS A 153 -8.50 19.22 13.38
C LYS A 153 -7.81 18.72 12.12
N GLY A 154 -8.47 17.87 11.33
CA GLY A 154 -7.88 17.15 10.20
C GLY A 154 -7.09 15.91 10.62
N VAL A 155 -6.62 15.13 9.65
CA VAL A 155 -5.88 13.87 9.83
C VAL A 155 -4.37 14.07 9.78
N ASP A 156 -3.62 13.18 10.45
CA ASP A 156 -2.15 13.15 10.44
C ASP A 156 -1.60 12.81 9.06
N VAL A 157 -2.23 11.83 8.38
CA VAL A 157 -1.78 11.29 7.10
C VAL A 157 -2.96 10.98 6.19
N VAL A 158 -2.85 11.37 4.94
CA VAL A 158 -3.72 10.91 3.85
C VAL A 158 -2.94 9.91 3.01
N TYR A 159 -3.46 8.69 2.89
CA TYR A 159 -2.94 7.67 1.97
C TYR A 159 -3.84 7.59 0.74
N ASP A 160 -3.32 8.05 -0.40
CA ASP A 160 -4.09 8.20 -1.63
C ASP A 160 -3.60 7.25 -2.75
N ALA A 161 -4.43 6.26 -3.07
CA ALA A 161 -4.27 5.36 -4.22
C ALA A 161 -5.03 5.82 -5.47
N VAL A 162 -5.96 6.77 -5.31
CA VAL A 162 -6.96 7.15 -6.30
C VAL A 162 -6.41 8.26 -7.20
N GLY A 163 -5.79 9.29 -6.63
CA GLY A 163 -5.12 10.35 -7.38
C GLY A 163 -6.08 11.46 -7.80
N LYS A 164 -6.28 11.67 -9.10
CA LYS A 164 -6.90 12.88 -9.66
C LYS A 164 -8.16 13.37 -8.93
N ASP A 165 -9.04 12.46 -8.54
CA ASP A 165 -10.37 12.83 -8.00
C ASP A 165 -10.34 13.12 -6.49
N THR A 166 -9.29 12.70 -5.78
CA THR A 166 -9.16 12.81 -4.32
C THR A 166 -8.04 13.73 -3.89
N PHE A 167 -7.06 13.99 -4.77
CA PHE A 167 -5.77 14.57 -4.40
C PHE A 167 -5.88 15.96 -3.75
N LEU A 168 -6.62 16.89 -4.37
CA LEU A 168 -6.77 18.24 -3.82
C LEU A 168 -7.61 18.25 -2.53
N GLY A 169 -8.73 17.53 -2.51
CA GLY A 169 -9.56 17.42 -1.31
C GLY A 169 -8.85 16.70 -0.16
N GLY A 170 -7.93 15.79 -0.44
CA GLY A 170 -7.10 15.18 0.59
C GLY A 170 -6.19 16.21 1.28
N PHE A 171 -5.69 17.24 0.59
CA PHE A 171 -4.97 18.32 1.27
C PHE A 171 -5.88 19.13 2.22
N ASP A 172 -7.16 19.26 1.90
CA ASP A 172 -8.16 19.90 2.77
C ASP A 172 -8.50 19.08 4.02
N CYS A 173 -8.18 17.78 3.99
CA CYS A 173 -8.39 16.87 5.11
C CYS A 173 -7.24 16.87 6.11
N LEU A 174 -6.07 17.40 5.76
CA LEU A 174 -4.87 17.34 6.60
C LEU A 174 -4.92 18.35 7.74
N ARG A 175 -4.42 17.93 8.91
CA ARG A 175 -4.03 18.87 9.96
C ARG A 175 -2.76 19.66 9.56
N PRO A 176 -2.45 20.78 10.24
CA PRO A 176 -1.17 21.44 10.07
C PRO A 176 0.00 20.46 10.24
N ARG A 177 0.95 20.52 9.31
CA ARG A 177 2.12 19.61 9.21
C ARG A 177 1.78 18.13 9.01
N GLY A 178 0.57 17.83 8.53
CA GLY A 178 0.18 16.49 8.08
C GLY A 178 0.87 16.07 6.78
N HIS A 179 0.74 14.79 6.42
CA HIS A 179 1.39 14.20 5.25
C HIS A 179 0.38 13.72 4.21
N MET A 180 0.52 14.20 2.97
CA MET A 180 -0.09 13.62 1.79
C MET A 180 0.83 12.54 1.22
N VAL A 181 0.40 11.29 1.27
CA VAL A 181 1.10 10.13 0.71
C VAL A 181 0.34 9.65 -0.53
N LEU A 182 0.71 10.18 -1.69
CA LEU A 182 0.14 9.77 -2.96
C LEU A 182 0.90 8.53 -3.46
N PHE A 183 0.31 7.33 -3.36
CA PHE A 183 0.98 6.07 -3.72
C PHE A 183 0.32 5.31 -4.87
N GLY A 184 -0.84 5.78 -5.36
CA GLY A 184 -1.49 5.31 -6.58
C GLY A 184 -2.04 6.46 -7.42
N ALA A 185 -2.76 6.15 -8.49
CA ALA A 185 -3.43 7.13 -9.36
C ALA A 185 -4.52 6.43 -10.20
N SER A 186 -5.39 5.61 -9.57
CA SER A 186 -6.38 4.81 -10.30
C SER A 186 -7.42 5.65 -11.07
N SER A 187 -7.72 6.87 -10.65
CA SER A 187 -8.59 7.80 -11.39
C SER A 187 -7.82 8.72 -12.36
N GLY A 188 -6.50 8.53 -12.46
CA GLY A 188 -5.60 9.34 -13.26
C GLY A 188 -4.58 10.10 -12.41
N ALA A 189 -3.56 10.61 -13.09
CA ALA A 189 -2.56 11.47 -12.47
C ALA A 189 -3.20 12.80 -12.05
N PRO A 190 -2.95 13.29 -10.82
CA PRO A 190 -3.31 14.65 -10.45
C PRO A 190 -2.59 15.69 -11.30
N ASP A 191 -3.21 16.86 -11.45
CA ASP A 191 -2.55 18.01 -12.08
C ASP A 191 -1.36 18.50 -11.24
N PRO A 192 -0.35 19.15 -11.87
CA PRO A 192 0.74 19.77 -11.14
C PRO A 192 0.24 20.80 -10.12
N ILE A 193 0.89 20.86 -8.96
CA ILE A 193 0.59 21.85 -7.91
C ILE A 193 1.70 22.89 -7.81
N ASP A 194 1.34 24.12 -7.44
CA ASP A 194 2.29 25.12 -6.96
C ASP A 194 2.76 24.74 -5.54
N PRO A 195 4.07 24.65 -5.26
CA PRO A 195 4.57 24.40 -3.90
C PRO A 195 4.04 25.35 -2.82
N ALA A 196 3.61 26.58 -3.19
CA ALA A 196 2.94 27.50 -2.27
C ALA A 196 1.65 26.91 -1.66
N LEU A 197 1.00 25.96 -2.34
CA LEU A 197 -0.14 25.20 -1.80
C LEU A 197 0.22 24.51 -0.48
N LEU A 198 1.40 23.90 -0.38
CA LEU A 198 1.83 23.17 0.81
C LEU A 198 1.96 24.11 2.02
N GLN A 199 2.47 25.33 1.79
CA GLN A 199 2.52 26.36 2.82
C GLN A 199 1.10 26.80 3.21
N GLY A 200 0.25 27.12 2.23
CA GLY A 200 -1.11 27.61 2.44
C GLY A 200 -2.04 26.61 3.15
N LYS A 201 -1.79 25.30 2.99
CA LYS A 201 -2.51 24.22 3.68
C LYS A 201 -1.95 23.89 5.07
N GLY A 202 -1.13 24.76 5.66
CA GLY A 202 -0.60 24.60 7.02
C GLY A 202 0.74 23.89 7.07
N SER A 203 1.64 24.17 6.11
CA SER A 203 2.99 23.60 6.03
C SER A 203 2.98 22.06 5.98
N VAL A 204 2.12 21.51 5.14
CA VAL A 204 1.97 20.06 4.93
C VAL A 204 3.09 19.49 4.07
N TYR A 205 3.28 18.17 4.14
CA TYR A 205 4.25 17.43 3.34
C TYR A 205 3.55 16.66 2.22
N LEU A 206 4.20 16.52 1.07
CA LEU A 206 3.76 15.66 -0.03
C LEU A 206 4.87 14.66 -0.37
N THR A 207 4.52 13.38 -0.49
CA THR A 207 5.43 12.33 -0.96
C THR A 207 4.74 11.39 -1.95
N ARG A 208 5.54 10.88 -2.90
CA ARG A 208 5.12 9.92 -3.94
C ARG A 208 6.02 8.67 -3.91
N PRO A 209 5.82 7.76 -2.94
CA PRO A 209 6.63 6.56 -2.83
C PRO A 209 6.27 5.51 -3.90
N SER A 210 7.20 4.59 -4.16
CA SER A 210 7.01 3.41 -5.02
C SER A 210 7.57 2.19 -4.31
N LEU A 211 6.81 1.09 -4.26
CA LEU A 211 7.22 -0.15 -3.59
C LEU A 211 8.63 -0.59 -3.99
N PHE A 212 8.97 -0.52 -5.27
CA PHE A 212 10.26 -1.02 -5.78
C PHE A 212 11.47 -0.27 -5.23
N ASN A 213 11.29 0.97 -4.74
CA ASN A 213 12.36 1.72 -4.08
C ASN A 213 12.54 1.34 -2.60
N TYR A 214 11.60 0.56 -2.03
CA TYR A 214 11.63 0.06 -0.65
C TYR A 214 11.98 -1.43 -0.58
N ILE A 215 12.23 -2.08 -1.72
CA ILE A 215 12.76 -3.44 -1.77
C ILE A 215 14.29 -3.31 -1.87
N PRO A 216 15.05 -3.59 -0.80
CA PRO A 216 16.50 -3.57 -0.89
C PRO A 216 16.97 -4.66 -1.86
N ASP A 217 18.05 -4.41 -2.58
CA ASP A 217 18.79 -5.50 -3.20
C ASP A 217 19.38 -6.33 -2.06
N ARG A 218 18.94 -7.59 -1.91
CA ARG A 218 19.60 -8.55 -1.04
C ARG A 218 20.97 -8.83 -1.66
N ILE A 219 21.96 -8.01 -1.33
CA ILE A 219 23.36 -8.33 -1.59
C ILE A 219 23.65 -9.55 -0.73
N HIS A 220 24.06 -10.65 -1.35
CA HIS A 220 24.58 -11.81 -0.64
C HIS A 220 25.66 -11.34 0.32
N HIS A 221 25.40 -11.42 1.62
CA HIS A 221 26.48 -11.50 2.57
C HIS A 221 27.09 -12.89 2.38
N SER A 222 28.12 -12.98 1.54
CA SER A 222 29.10 -14.05 1.71
C SER A 222 29.58 -13.93 3.15
N GLY A 223 29.25 -14.92 3.98
CA GLY A 223 29.76 -14.98 5.34
C GLY A 223 31.28 -14.88 5.29
N ASP A 224 31.81 -13.81 5.86
CA ASP A 224 33.16 -13.66 6.41
C ASP A 224 33.16 -12.33 7.19
N ASP A 225 32.79 -12.42 8.46
CA ASP A 225 33.40 -11.77 9.65
C ASP A 225 32.49 -11.87 10.89
#